data_AF-A0A3A9EMX9-F1
#
_entry.id   AF-A0A3A9EMX9-F1
#
_cell.length_a   1.000
_cell.length_b   1.000
_cell.length_c   1.000
_cell.angle_alpha   90.00
_cell.angle_beta   90.00
_cell.angle_gamma   90.00
#
_symmetry.space_group_name_H-M   'P 1'
#
loop_
_entity.id
_entity.type
_entity.pdbx_description
1 polymer ?
#
loop_
_entity_poly.entity_id
_entity_poly.type
_entity_poly.pdbx_seq_one_letter_code
_entity_poly.pdbx_strand_id
1 'polypeptide(L)'
;MKKPIVMLLAAAGLGLALSGCAGPVESLETLETASSGIVQAAVNPGDFDSNLEGLCRYMEASDSVIGEKTEMSYKEIGAIGGYRYRFRFDGSTVQAEFYEFDLDNLDQKGQECLDSVGAKGFFSLLGNDVPAVLNGKFLMVYTDADTDEVNAAQKEKAEKLFRDFGKQAS
;
A
#
# COMPACT_ATOMS: atom_id res chain seq x y z
N MET A 1 42.74 10.91 -61.86
CA MET A 1 44.04 11.45 -61.38
C MET A 1 44.11 11.31 -59.86
N LYS A 2 45.23 10.76 -59.35
CA LYS A 2 45.77 10.83 -57.98
C LYS A 2 45.00 10.10 -56.84
N LYS A 3 45.39 8.85 -56.59
CA LYS A 3 45.57 8.26 -55.24
C LYS A 3 46.86 8.89 -54.63
N PRO A 4 47.17 8.91 -53.30
CA PRO A 4 47.14 7.69 -52.46
C PRO A 4 47.11 7.82 -50.89
N ILE A 5 46.97 6.65 -50.20
CA ILE A 5 47.73 6.17 -48.99
C ILE A 5 47.58 6.97 -47.66
N VAL A 6 47.49 6.46 -46.42
CA VAL A 6 47.44 5.15 -45.69
C VAL A 6 47.52 5.52 -44.17
N MET A 7 47.30 4.53 -43.29
CA MET A 7 47.74 4.42 -41.87
C MET A 7 46.77 4.94 -40.79
N LEU A 8 46.08 4.06 -40.04
CA LEU A 8 46.52 3.15 -38.97
C LEU A 8 46.79 3.89 -37.64
N LEU A 9 45.90 3.70 -36.66
CA LEU A 9 46.29 3.53 -35.26
C LEU A 9 45.21 2.76 -34.48
N ALA A 10 45.65 1.68 -33.85
CA ALA A 10 44.88 0.85 -32.93
C ALA A 10 44.88 1.47 -31.53
N ALA A 11 43.78 1.31 -30.79
CA ALA A 11 43.81 1.10 -29.34
C ALA A 11 42.47 0.52 -28.88
N ALA A 12 42.54 -0.66 -28.28
CA ALA A 12 41.47 -1.29 -27.55
C ALA A 12 41.06 -0.42 -26.35
N GLY A 13 39.75 -0.21 -26.19
CA GLY A 13 39.12 0.30 -24.98
C GLY A 13 38.02 -0.66 -24.56
N LEU A 14 38.43 -1.86 -24.12
CA LEU A 14 37.56 -2.86 -23.52
C LEU A 14 37.24 -2.44 -22.08
N GLY A 15 35.95 -2.31 -21.75
CA GLY A 15 35.43 -2.55 -20.42
C GLY A 15 35.54 -1.40 -19.40
N LEU A 16 34.42 -0.72 -19.19
CA LEU A 16 33.92 -0.43 -17.85
C LEU A 16 32.42 -0.77 -17.83
N ALA A 17 32.11 -2.06 -17.80
CA ALA A 17 30.85 -2.50 -17.25
C ALA A 17 30.94 -2.26 -15.74
N LEU A 18 30.34 -1.16 -15.27
CA LEU A 18 29.99 -1.05 -13.86
C LEU A 18 28.81 -1.99 -13.64
N SER A 19 29.11 -3.27 -13.46
CA SER A 19 28.24 -4.20 -12.74
C SER A 19 28.22 -3.77 -11.27
N GLY A 20 27.55 -2.64 -11.00
CA GLY A 20 27.04 -2.39 -9.67
C GLY A 20 25.93 -3.39 -9.45
N CYS A 21 26.06 -4.24 -8.42
CA CYS A 21 24.95 -5.02 -7.89
C CYS A 21 23.90 -4.05 -7.35
N ALA A 22 23.12 -3.43 -8.23
CA ALA A 22 21.81 -2.94 -7.87
C ALA A 22 20.94 -4.21 -7.80
N GLY A 23 20.58 -4.61 -6.58
CA GLY A 23 19.38 -5.44 -6.42
C GLY A 23 18.20 -4.76 -7.14
N PRO A 24 17.12 -5.48 -7.46
CA PRO A 24 15.96 -4.88 -8.11
C PRO A 24 15.56 -3.63 -7.35
N VAL A 25 15.69 -2.46 -7.98
CA VAL A 25 15.16 -1.21 -7.43
C VAL A 25 13.66 -1.38 -7.56
N GLU A 26 12.97 -1.59 -6.43
CA GLU A 26 11.52 -1.71 -6.43
C GLU A 26 10.93 -0.39 -6.92
N SER A 27 10.46 -0.37 -8.16
CA SER A 27 9.84 0.79 -8.78
C SER A 27 8.41 0.88 -8.29
N LEU A 28 8.20 1.60 -7.19
CA LEU A 28 6.88 1.86 -6.65
C LEU A 28 6.08 2.80 -7.56
N GLU A 29 4.81 2.48 -7.79
CA GLU A 29 3.88 3.38 -8.47
C GLU A 29 3.67 4.66 -7.65
N THR A 30 3.42 5.78 -8.33
CA THR A 30 3.14 7.06 -7.69
C THR A 30 1.65 7.34 -7.78
N LEU A 31 1.02 7.54 -6.62
CA LEU A 31 -0.35 8.01 -6.53
C LEU A 31 -0.34 9.53 -6.67
N GLU A 32 -0.98 10.03 -7.71
CA GLU A 32 -1.04 11.47 -7.98
C GLU A 32 -2.15 12.14 -7.15
N THR A 33 -1.89 13.36 -6.70
CA THR A 33 -2.94 14.18 -6.09
C THR A 33 -3.91 14.64 -7.17
N ALA A 34 -5.22 14.54 -6.90
CA ALA A 34 -6.23 15.00 -7.84
C ALA A 34 -6.02 16.49 -8.19
N SER A 35 -5.91 16.77 -9.49
CA SER A 35 -5.75 18.15 -9.98
C SER A 35 -7.00 18.97 -9.66
N SER A 36 -6.82 20.18 -9.13
CA SER A 36 -7.90 21.12 -8.81
C SER A 36 -8.72 21.44 -10.06
N GLY A 37 -9.89 20.81 -10.20
CA GLY A 37 -10.81 21.01 -11.32
C GLY A 37 -11.51 19.75 -11.81
N ILE A 38 -11.03 18.56 -11.43
CA ILE A 38 -11.68 17.28 -11.75
C ILE A 38 -12.39 16.77 -10.49
N VAL A 39 -13.72 16.79 -10.51
CA VAL A 39 -14.53 16.12 -9.48
C VAL A 39 -14.58 14.64 -9.86
N GLN A 40 -13.84 13.78 -9.16
CA GLN A 40 -14.00 12.35 -9.29
C GLN A 40 -15.37 11.94 -8.77
N ALA A 41 -16.06 11.07 -9.52
CA ALA A 41 -17.30 10.48 -9.05
C ALA A 41 -16.99 9.65 -7.79
N ALA A 42 -17.83 9.80 -6.76
CA ALA A 42 -17.70 9.00 -5.55
C ALA A 42 -17.88 7.52 -5.89
N VAL A 43 -16.94 6.70 -5.46
CA VAL A 43 -17.01 5.23 -5.61
C VAL A 43 -18.00 4.70 -4.57
N ASN A 44 -18.97 3.91 -5.01
CA ASN A 44 -19.95 3.31 -4.12
C ASN A 44 -19.39 2.01 -3.50
N PRO A 45 -19.23 1.93 -2.17
CA PRO A 45 -18.74 0.70 -1.52
C PRO A 45 -19.69 -0.50 -1.73
N GLY A 46 -20.98 -0.27 -2.01
CA GLY A 46 -21.95 -1.31 -2.29
C GLY A 46 -21.72 -2.09 -3.59
N ASP A 47 -20.85 -1.59 -4.47
CA ASP A 47 -20.52 -2.24 -5.75
C ASP A 47 -19.44 -3.33 -5.60
N PHE A 48 -18.96 -3.56 -4.38
CA PHE A 48 -17.85 -4.47 -4.06
C PHE A 48 -18.27 -5.57 -3.10
N ASP A 49 -17.67 -6.75 -3.24
CA ASP A 49 -17.94 -7.90 -2.38
C ASP A 49 -17.52 -7.61 -0.93
N SER A 50 -18.31 -8.04 0.06
CA SER A 50 -18.01 -7.81 1.48
C SER A 50 -16.94 -8.78 2.05
N ASN A 51 -15.79 -8.86 1.39
CA ASN A 51 -14.61 -9.65 1.75
C ASN A 51 -13.33 -8.85 1.50
N LEU A 52 -12.16 -9.41 1.85
CA LEU A 52 -10.86 -8.73 1.72
C LEU A 52 -10.56 -8.28 0.28
N GLU A 53 -10.87 -9.09 -0.72
CA GLU A 53 -10.62 -8.74 -2.13
C GLU A 53 -11.50 -7.58 -2.58
N GLY A 54 -12.79 -7.57 -2.18
CA GLY A 54 -13.69 -6.47 -2.46
C GLY A 54 -13.28 -5.18 -1.75
N LEU A 55 -12.77 -5.27 -0.51
CA LEU A 55 -12.17 -4.12 0.18
C LEU A 55 -10.98 -3.57 -0.60
N CYS A 56 -10.03 -4.41 -0.98
CA CYS A 56 -8.87 -4.02 -1.78
C CYS A 56 -9.27 -3.31 -3.07
N ARG A 57 -10.19 -3.89 -3.84
CA ARG A 57 -10.70 -3.30 -5.08
C ARG A 57 -11.40 -1.96 -4.86
N TYR A 58 -12.13 -1.81 -3.77
CA TYR A 58 -12.77 -0.54 -3.41
C TYR A 58 -11.73 0.55 -3.08
N MET A 59 -10.68 0.20 -2.33
CA MET A 59 -9.61 1.12 -1.96
C MET A 59 -8.79 1.55 -3.19
N GLU A 60 -8.52 0.64 -4.12
CA GLU A 60 -7.90 0.91 -5.42
C GLU A 60 -8.78 1.84 -6.27
N ALA A 61 -10.06 1.50 -6.46
CA ALA A 61 -10.98 2.30 -7.26
C ALA A 61 -11.20 3.72 -6.71
N SER A 62 -11.02 3.90 -5.40
CA SER A 62 -11.17 5.19 -4.71
C SER A 62 -9.89 6.04 -4.68
N ASP A 63 -8.83 5.62 -5.38
CA ASP A 63 -7.51 6.27 -5.37
C ASP A 63 -6.99 6.51 -3.94
N SER A 64 -7.15 5.51 -3.08
CA SER A 64 -6.61 5.52 -1.71
C SER A 64 -5.34 4.67 -1.58
N VAL A 65 -5.17 3.72 -2.50
CA VAL A 65 -3.98 2.89 -2.70
C VAL A 65 -3.78 2.65 -4.19
N ILE A 66 -2.55 2.31 -4.60
CA ILE A 66 -2.20 1.94 -5.97
C ILE A 66 -1.08 0.88 -5.98
N GLY A 67 -0.92 0.19 -7.10
CA GLY A 67 0.13 -0.78 -7.32
C GLY A 67 -0.23 -2.21 -6.95
N GLU A 68 0.70 -3.12 -7.19
CA GLU A 68 0.51 -4.53 -6.88
C GLU A 68 0.46 -4.79 -5.38
N LYS A 69 -0.60 -5.47 -4.93
CA LYS A 69 -0.70 -5.97 -3.55
C LYS A 69 0.16 -7.21 -3.34
N THR A 70 0.80 -7.28 -2.19
CA THR A 70 1.56 -8.46 -1.73
C THR A 70 0.83 -9.12 -0.56
N GLU A 71 0.71 -10.45 -0.56
CA GLU A 71 0.17 -11.20 0.57
C GLU A 71 1.11 -11.09 1.80
N MET A 72 0.53 -10.80 2.96
CA MET A 72 1.25 -10.63 4.22
C MET A 72 1.09 -11.86 5.12
N SER A 73 2.03 -12.08 6.04
CA SER A 73 1.78 -12.99 7.16
C SER A 73 0.71 -12.38 8.06
N TYR A 74 -0.44 -13.03 8.13
CA TYR A 74 -1.62 -12.54 8.88
C TYR A 74 -1.93 -13.38 10.12
N LYS A 75 -1.38 -14.59 10.21
CA LYS A 75 -1.69 -15.54 11.31
C LYS A 75 -1.17 -15.09 12.67
N GLU A 76 -0.14 -14.24 12.70
CA GLU A 76 0.39 -13.72 13.97
C GLU A 76 -0.58 -12.79 14.70
N ILE A 77 -1.56 -12.23 13.98
CA ILE A 77 -2.61 -11.39 14.55
C ILE A 77 -3.97 -12.08 14.56
N GLY A 78 -4.06 -13.38 14.21
CA GLY A 78 -5.31 -14.13 14.17
C GLY A 78 -6.24 -13.81 12.99
N ALA A 79 -5.75 -13.12 11.96
CA ALA A 79 -6.50 -12.87 10.73
C ALA A 79 -6.52 -14.12 9.82
N ILE A 80 -7.43 -14.14 8.84
CA ILE A 80 -7.58 -15.20 7.83
C ILE A 80 -7.06 -14.80 6.44
N GLY A 81 -6.70 -13.52 6.26
CA GLY A 81 -6.11 -12.98 5.06
C GLY A 81 -5.48 -11.63 5.33
N GLY A 82 -4.50 -11.23 4.51
CA GLY A 82 -3.81 -9.95 4.66
C GLY A 82 -3.07 -9.54 3.39
N TYR A 83 -3.26 -8.30 2.96
CA TYR A 83 -2.58 -7.72 1.81
C TYR A 83 -1.92 -6.39 2.16
N ARG A 84 -0.78 -6.11 1.52
CA ARG A 84 -0.04 -4.86 1.63
C ARG A 84 0.13 -4.21 0.27
N TYR A 85 -0.09 -2.90 0.23
CA TYR A 85 0.31 -1.99 -0.83
C TYR A 85 1.51 -1.16 -0.38
N ARG A 86 2.41 -0.86 -1.33
CA ARG A 86 3.44 0.17 -1.18
C ARG A 86 3.43 1.05 -2.40
N PHE A 87 3.40 2.36 -2.19
CA PHE A 87 3.36 3.35 -3.26
C PHE A 87 4.02 4.65 -2.82
N ARG A 88 4.32 5.51 -3.79
CA ARG A 88 4.81 6.86 -3.55
C ARG A 88 3.63 7.82 -3.51
N PHE A 89 3.61 8.73 -2.55
CA PHE A 89 2.63 9.80 -2.48
C PHE A 89 3.31 11.04 -1.90
N ASP A 90 3.18 12.17 -2.59
CA ASP A 90 3.76 13.47 -2.22
C ASP A 90 5.21 13.41 -1.68
N GLY A 91 6.08 12.65 -2.36
CA GLY A 91 7.49 12.54 -1.97
C GLY A 91 7.80 11.56 -0.83
N SER A 92 6.80 10.97 -0.18
CA SER A 92 6.95 9.91 0.80
C SER A 92 6.68 8.52 0.21
N THR A 93 7.02 7.47 0.97
CA THR A 93 6.59 6.10 0.67
C THR A 93 5.51 5.72 1.67
N VAL A 94 4.33 5.41 1.17
CA VAL A 94 3.17 4.96 1.94
C VAL A 94 3.10 3.45 1.94
N GLN A 95 2.74 2.88 3.09
CA GLN A 95 2.35 1.48 3.24
C GLN A 95 0.93 1.40 3.79
N ALA A 96 0.05 0.69 3.07
CA ALA A 96 -1.30 0.38 3.53
C ALA A 96 -1.46 -1.15 3.58
N GLU A 97 -1.88 -1.67 4.73
CA GLU A 97 -2.16 -3.09 4.94
C GLU A 97 -3.63 -3.28 5.30
N PHE A 98 -4.26 -4.31 4.75
CA PHE A 98 -5.64 -4.67 5.01
C PHE A 98 -5.72 -6.14 5.42
N TYR A 99 -6.48 -6.42 6.47
CA TYR A 99 -6.65 -7.75 7.04
C TYR A 99 -8.13 -8.07 7.23
N GLU A 100 -8.48 -9.35 7.11
CA GLU A 100 -9.82 -9.88 7.38
C GLU A 100 -9.76 -10.92 8.49
N PHE A 101 -10.73 -10.87 9.40
CA PHE A 101 -10.91 -11.80 10.51
C PHE A 101 -12.15 -12.66 10.32
N ASP A 102 -12.09 -13.91 10.75
CA ASP A 102 -13.27 -14.75 10.91
C ASP A 102 -13.85 -14.53 12.30
N LEU A 103 -14.88 -13.69 12.41
CA LEU A 103 -15.50 -13.36 13.69
C LEU A 103 -16.30 -14.53 14.28
N ASP A 104 -16.73 -15.48 13.45
CA ASP A 104 -17.46 -16.67 13.91
C ASP A 104 -16.52 -17.74 14.47
N ASN A 105 -15.23 -17.72 14.08
CA ASN A 105 -14.21 -18.68 14.49
C ASN A 105 -12.91 -17.99 14.97
N LEU A 106 -13.04 -16.92 15.75
CA LEU A 106 -11.91 -16.12 16.22
C LEU A 106 -11.06 -16.90 17.24
N ASP A 107 -9.74 -16.95 17.03
CA ASP A 107 -8.81 -17.49 18.02
C ASP A 107 -8.42 -16.45 19.09
N GLN A 108 -7.67 -16.87 20.10
CA GLN A 108 -7.23 -15.97 21.17
C GLN A 108 -6.40 -14.79 20.65
N LYS A 109 -5.55 -14.99 19.64
CA LYS A 109 -4.72 -13.92 19.06
C LYS A 109 -5.60 -12.88 18.35
N GLY A 110 -6.57 -13.34 17.57
CA GLY A 110 -7.53 -12.49 16.89
C GLY A 110 -8.35 -11.67 17.88
N GLN A 111 -8.82 -12.30 18.97
CA GLN A 111 -9.56 -11.59 20.02
C GLN A 111 -8.70 -10.50 20.68
N GLU A 112 -7.47 -10.84 21.10
CA GLU A 112 -6.55 -9.89 21.72
C GLU A 112 -6.20 -8.72 20.78
N CYS A 113 -6.01 -9.01 19.48
CA CYS A 113 -5.76 -8.00 18.46
C CYS A 113 -6.95 -7.04 18.32
N LEU A 114 -8.15 -7.57 18.04
CA LEU A 114 -9.35 -6.75 17.85
C LEU A 114 -9.71 -5.94 19.09
N ASP A 115 -9.60 -6.53 20.29
CA ASP A 115 -9.85 -5.83 21.55
C ASP A 115 -8.84 -4.71 21.78
N SER A 116 -7.55 -4.97 21.53
CA SER A 116 -6.51 -3.95 21.70
C SER A 116 -6.71 -2.79 20.75
N VAL A 117 -6.99 -3.05 19.48
CA VAL A 117 -7.23 -1.98 18.50
C VAL A 117 -8.53 -1.23 18.82
N GLY A 118 -9.60 -1.93 19.20
CA GLY A 118 -10.87 -1.32 19.60
C GLY A 118 -10.74 -0.42 20.82
N ALA A 119 -9.92 -0.80 21.81
CA ALA A 119 -9.73 -0.04 23.04
C ALA A 119 -8.66 1.04 22.96
N LYS A 120 -7.58 0.82 22.20
CA LYS A 120 -6.36 1.64 22.23
C LYS A 120 -5.95 2.22 20.87
N GLY A 121 -6.49 1.72 19.77
CA GLY A 121 -6.11 2.13 18.41
C GLY A 121 -4.84 1.46 17.89
N PHE A 122 -4.34 0.41 18.54
CA PHE A 122 -3.16 -0.35 18.09
C PHE A 122 -3.20 -1.79 18.63
N PHE A 123 -2.42 -2.67 18.00
CA PHE A 123 -2.07 -3.99 18.53
C PHE A 123 -0.55 -4.11 18.67
N SER A 124 -0.08 -4.97 19.57
CA SER A 124 1.36 -5.18 19.75
C SER A 124 1.84 -6.38 18.93
N LEU A 125 2.89 -6.20 18.14
CA LEU A 125 3.52 -7.25 17.34
C LEU A 125 5.04 -7.19 17.50
N LEU A 126 5.63 -8.30 17.95
CA LEU A 126 7.08 -8.43 18.19
C LEU A 126 7.66 -7.31 19.07
N GLY A 127 6.88 -6.86 20.08
CA GLY A 127 7.28 -5.80 21.00
C GLY A 127 7.10 -4.36 20.50
N ASN A 128 6.46 -4.18 19.33
CA ASN A 128 6.13 -2.86 18.79
C ASN A 128 4.61 -2.65 18.77
N ASP A 129 4.16 -1.45 19.08
CA ASP A 129 2.76 -1.06 18.93
C ASP A 129 2.52 -0.61 17.49
N VAL A 130 1.61 -1.30 16.80
CA VAL A 130 1.24 -1.06 15.42
C VAL A 130 -0.11 -0.34 15.39
N PRO A 131 -0.15 0.97 15.03
CA PRO A 131 -1.39 1.71 14.91
C PRO A 131 -2.31 1.09 13.86
N ALA A 132 -3.58 0.94 14.20
CA ALA A 132 -4.55 0.31 13.31
C ALA A 132 -5.95 0.88 13.51
N VAL A 133 -6.79 0.69 12.49
CA VAL A 133 -8.21 1.08 12.52
C VAL A 133 -9.09 -0.12 12.16
N LEU A 134 -10.24 -0.24 12.82
CA LEU A 134 -11.21 -1.32 12.60
C LEU A 134 -12.41 -0.87 11.77
N ASN A 135 -12.93 -1.81 10.98
CA ASN A 135 -14.26 -1.76 10.37
C ASN A 135 -14.88 -3.17 10.35
N GLY A 136 -15.67 -3.49 11.36
CA GLY A 136 -16.27 -4.81 11.51
C GLY A 136 -15.21 -5.91 11.57
N LYS A 137 -15.24 -6.84 10.61
CA LYS A 137 -14.25 -7.92 10.48
C LYS A 137 -12.93 -7.50 9.82
N PHE A 138 -12.78 -6.25 9.43
CA PHE A 138 -11.59 -5.74 8.76
C PHE A 138 -10.73 -4.89 9.69
N LEU A 139 -9.42 -4.93 9.45
CA LEU A 139 -8.41 -4.09 10.09
C LEU A 139 -7.53 -3.45 9.02
N MET A 140 -7.17 -2.19 9.21
CA MET A 140 -6.24 -1.46 8.36
C MET A 140 -5.07 -0.92 9.18
N VAL A 141 -3.86 -1.08 8.65
CA VAL A 141 -2.64 -0.39 9.09
C VAL A 141 -2.24 0.58 7.99
N TYR A 142 -2.02 1.85 8.35
CA TYR A 142 -1.56 2.87 7.41
C TYR A 142 -0.35 3.60 7.96
N THR A 143 0.75 3.46 7.26
CA THR A 143 2.05 4.01 7.63
C THR A 143 2.51 4.96 6.54
N ASP A 144 2.68 6.22 6.93
CA ASP A 144 3.38 7.24 6.18
C ASP A 144 4.34 7.93 7.15
N ALA A 145 5.60 8.09 6.75
CA ALA A 145 6.59 8.78 7.56
C ALA A 145 6.45 10.31 7.44
N ASP A 146 5.80 10.77 6.39
CA ASP A 146 5.48 12.18 6.19
C ASP A 146 4.12 12.50 6.83
N THR A 147 4.09 13.62 7.54
CA THR A 147 2.94 14.09 8.31
C THR A 147 2.47 15.47 7.88
N ASP A 148 2.98 15.97 6.76
CA ASP A 148 2.56 17.23 6.19
C ASP A 148 1.08 17.17 5.76
N GLU A 149 0.45 18.33 5.55
CA GLU A 149 -1.00 18.46 5.38
C GLU A 149 -1.55 17.57 4.25
N VAL A 150 -0.80 17.41 3.17
CA VAL A 150 -1.20 16.61 2.00
C VAL A 150 -1.19 15.11 2.33
N ASN A 151 -0.11 14.60 2.94
CA ASN A 151 0.01 13.22 3.40
C ASN A 151 -1.01 12.89 4.50
N ALA A 152 -1.21 13.80 5.45
CA ALA A 152 -2.22 13.67 6.49
C ALA A 152 -3.64 13.58 5.89
N ALA A 153 -3.99 14.44 4.93
CA ALA A 153 -5.27 14.40 4.25
C ALA A 153 -5.48 13.08 3.47
N GLN A 154 -4.43 12.55 2.83
CA GLN A 154 -4.50 11.25 2.15
C GLN A 154 -4.72 10.09 3.13
N LYS A 155 -4.05 10.11 4.29
CA LYS A 155 -4.30 9.15 5.37
C LYS A 155 -5.75 9.22 5.85
N GLU A 156 -6.24 10.43 6.14
CA GLU A 156 -7.62 10.64 6.59
C GLU A 156 -8.64 10.17 5.55
N LYS A 157 -8.40 10.46 4.26
CA LYS A 157 -9.20 9.95 3.14
C LYS A 157 -9.24 8.41 3.15
N ALA A 158 -8.07 7.76 3.23
CA ALA A 158 -7.96 6.31 3.21
C ALA A 158 -8.67 5.66 4.41
N GLU A 159 -8.46 6.18 5.62
CA GLU A 159 -9.14 5.69 6.83
C GLU A 159 -10.67 5.90 6.76
N LYS A 160 -11.12 7.03 6.23
CA LYS A 160 -12.55 7.31 6.04
C LYS A 160 -13.17 6.31 5.05
N LEU A 161 -12.56 6.12 3.88
CA LEU A 161 -13.02 5.16 2.88
C LEU A 161 -13.08 3.75 3.49
N PHE A 162 -12.01 3.32 4.16
CA PHE A 162 -11.95 2.03 4.83
C PHE A 162 -13.10 1.84 5.83
N ARG A 163 -13.44 2.87 6.62
CA ARG A 163 -14.55 2.83 7.58
C ARG A 163 -15.94 2.90 6.93
N ASP A 164 -16.04 3.38 5.70
CA ASP A 164 -17.28 3.46 4.94
C ASP A 164 -17.56 2.17 4.16
N PHE A 165 -16.54 1.34 3.94
CA PHE A 165 -16.70 0.03 3.30
C PHE A 165 -17.73 -0.85 4.02
N GLY A 166 -18.64 -1.48 3.27
CA GLY A 166 -19.70 -2.35 3.82
C GLY A 166 -20.83 -1.61 4.54
N LYS A 167 -20.75 -0.29 4.72
CA LYS A 167 -21.90 0.52 5.14
C LYS A 167 -22.73 0.83 3.90
N GLN A 168 -23.86 0.16 3.75
CA GLN A 168 -24.85 0.54 2.74
C GLN A 168 -25.31 1.98 3.03
N ALA A 169 -25.34 2.84 2.00
CA ALA A 169 -26.03 4.12 2.10
C ALA A 169 -27.50 3.81 2.44
N SER A 170 -27.92 4.16 3.65
CA SER A 170 -29.29 3.97 4.15
C SER A 170 -30.24 4.94 3.50
#